data_AF-A0A9D6KI26-F1
#
_entry.id   AF-A0A9D6KI26-F1
#
_cell.length_a   1.000
_cell.length_b   1.000
_cell.length_c   1.000
_cell.angle_alpha   90.00
_cell.angle_beta   90.00
_cell.angle_gamma   90.00
#
_symmetry.space_group_name_H-M   'P 1'
#
loop_
_entity.id
_entity.type
_entity.pdbx_description
1 polymer ?
#
loop_
_entity_poly.entity_id
_entity_poly.type
_entity_poly.pdbx_seq_one_letter_code
_entity_poly.pdbx_strand_id
1 'polypeptide(L)'
;MRRGAWLVLVLVGAGLVAAGWAVRPRAWRANEGVNSDQVVREFAKIMSREVGAYHRALRPIAEDAEKDSGAIAAALTAIDARAAEAITKIQQHSKNARDQIDDMHELSLRTQDNRINRILAQARQAERSITQIATQARTDLQAHHH
;
A
#
# COMPACT_ATOMS: atom_id res chain seq x y z
N MET A 1 14.89 30.10 -7.17
CA MET A 1 15.12 29.12 -6.08
C MET A 1 13.78 28.68 -5.49
N ARG A 2 13.18 27.60 -5.99
CA ARG A 2 11.92 27.02 -5.48
C ARG A 2 12.00 25.49 -5.60
N ARG A 3 12.84 24.85 -4.77
CA ARG A 3 12.97 23.37 -4.70
C ARG A 3 12.69 22.81 -3.30
N GLY A 4 12.25 23.65 -2.35
CA GLY A 4 12.09 23.25 -0.94
C GLY A 4 10.68 22.88 -0.48
N ALA A 5 9.64 23.12 -1.29
CA ALA A 5 8.25 22.96 -0.83
C ALA A 5 7.73 21.52 -0.87
N TRP A 6 8.31 20.65 -1.70
CA TRP A 6 7.88 19.26 -1.86
C TRP A 6 8.22 18.38 -0.66
N LEU A 7 9.31 18.67 0.06
CA LEU A 7 9.74 17.88 1.21
C LEU A 7 8.89 18.10 2.47
N VAL A 8 8.26 19.28 2.61
CA VAL A 8 7.51 19.64 3.83
C VAL A 8 6.10 19.06 3.83
N LEU A 9 5.44 18.98 2.67
CA LEU A 9 4.08 18.42 2.58
C LEU A 9 4.05 16.89 2.70
N VAL A 10 5.11 16.19 2.27
CA VAL A 10 5.22 14.73 2.39
C VAL A 10 5.35 14.27 3.86
N LEU A 11 5.95 15.09 4.72
CA LEU A 11 6.10 14.77 6.16
C LEU A 11 4.78 14.91 6.94
N VAL A 12 3.91 15.85 6.59
CA VAL A 12 2.61 16.03 7.26
C VAL A 12 1.62 14.92 6.90
N GLY A 13 1.65 14.43 5.66
CA GLY A 13 0.85 13.28 5.23
C GLY A 13 1.28 11.96 5.90
N ALA A 14 2.58 11.76 6.12
CA ALA A 14 3.11 10.57 6.79
C ALA A 14 2.85 10.58 8.31
N GLY A 15 2.86 11.76 8.96
CA GLY A 15 2.64 11.90 10.40
C GLY A 15 1.21 11.59 10.85
N LEU A 16 0.21 11.95 10.05
CA LEU A 16 -1.21 11.73 10.39
C LEU A 16 -1.64 10.27 10.26
N VAL A 17 -0.97 9.48 9.43
CA VAL A 17 -1.25 8.03 9.30
C VAL A 17 -0.72 7.24 10.50
N ALA A 18 0.36 7.71 11.15
CA ALA A 18 0.93 7.04 12.32
C ALA A 18 0.15 7.30 13.62
N ALA A 19 -0.41 8.50 13.81
CA ALA A 19 -1.08 8.90 15.05
C ALA A 19 -2.46 8.25 15.27
N GLY A 20 -3.13 7.80 14.20
CA GLY A 20 -4.44 7.14 14.29
C GLY A 20 -4.42 5.72 14.88
N TRP A 21 -3.24 5.13 15.10
CA TRP A 21 -3.09 3.72 15.53
C TRP A 21 -2.87 3.52 17.03
N ALA A 22 -2.67 4.60 17.81
CA ALA A 22 -2.18 4.47 19.19
C ALA A 22 -3.27 4.37 20.28
N VAL A 23 -4.57 4.48 19.95
CA VAL A 23 -5.61 4.48 20.99
C VAL A 23 -6.67 3.41 20.71
N ARG A 24 -6.48 2.22 21.28
CA ARG A 24 -7.58 1.41 21.83
C ARG A 24 -7.09 0.45 22.93
N PRO A 25 -7.81 0.31 24.06
CA PRO A 25 -7.28 -0.21 25.31
C PRO A 25 -7.07 -1.73 25.26
N ARG A 26 -5.92 -2.15 25.76
CA ARG A 26 -5.42 -3.53 25.82
C ARG A 26 -5.72 -4.14 27.18
N ALA A 27 -6.95 -4.59 27.39
CA ALA A 27 -7.26 -5.37 28.58
C ALA A 27 -8.38 -6.37 28.26
N TRP A 28 -8.13 -7.66 28.55
CA TRP A 28 -9.08 -8.78 28.55
C TRP A 28 -9.43 -9.40 27.19
N ARG A 29 -8.62 -10.36 26.72
CA ARG A 29 -9.07 -11.57 26.00
C ARG A 29 -7.94 -12.60 25.97
N ALA A 30 -8.27 -13.82 26.36
CA ALA A 30 -7.40 -14.98 26.46
C ALA A 30 -6.79 -15.39 25.10
N ASN A 31 -5.80 -16.29 25.16
CA ASN A 31 -4.79 -16.63 24.15
C ASN A 31 -5.23 -17.12 22.75
N GLU A 32 -6.51 -17.06 22.36
CA GLU A 32 -6.98 -17.36 20.99
C GLU A 32 -6.64 -16.22 19.98
N GLY A 33 -6.41 -15.00 20.48
CA GLY A 33 -6.14 -13.82 19.64
C GLY A 33 -4.71 -13.72 19.09
N VAL A 34 -3.76 -14.49 19.62
CA VAL A 34 -2.33 -14.26 19.35
C VAL A 34 -1.98 -14.56 17.89
N ASN A 35 -2.49 -15.65 17.32
CA ASN A 35 -2.20 -16.06 15.94
C ASN A 35 -2.99 -15.26 14.90
N SER A 36 -4.31 -15.09 15.07
CA SER A 36 -5.13 -14.37 14.07
C SER A 36 -4.83 -12.87 14.01
N ASP A 37 -4.55 -12.21 15.14
CA ASP A 37 -4.10 -10.81 15.13
C ASP A 37 -2.67 -10.68 14.58
N GLN A 38 -1.83 -11.70 14.71
CA GLN A 38 -0.51 -11.70 14.10
C GLN A 38 -0.63 -11.74 12.58
N VAL A 39 -1.50 -12.58 12.00
CA VAL A 39 -1.76 -12.59 10.54
C VAL A 39 -2.20 -11.21 10.06
N VAL A 40 -3.17 -10.57 10.71
CA VAL A 40 -3.62 -9.23 10.32
C VAL A 40 -2.51 -8.17 10.46
N ARG A 41 -1.68 -8.25 11.50
CA ARG A 41 -0.54 -7.33 11.68
C ARG A 41 0.55 -7.54 10.63
N GLU A 42 0.90 -8.79 10.33
CA GLU A 42 1.90 -9.10 9.31
C GLU A 42 1.40 -8.73 7.92
N PHE A 43 0.12 -8.98 7.63
CA PHE A 43 -0.51 -8.52 6.40
C PHE A 43 -0.42 -7.00 6.25
N ALA A 44 -0.71 -6.24 7.30
CA ALA A 44 -0.57 -4.78 7.28
C ALA A 44 0.87 -4.34 6.95
N LYS A 45 1.88 -5.00 7.54
CA LYS A 45 3.30 -4.73 7.24
C LYS A 45 3.64 -5.06 5.79
N ILE A 46 3.12 -6.17 5.25
CA ILE A 46 3.29 -6.55 3.84
C ILE A 46 2.71 -5.45 2.95
N MET A 47 1.49 -5.00 3.20
CA MET A 47 0.85 -3.92 2.42
C MET A 47 1.68 -2.63 2.41
N SER A 48 2.18 -2.19 3.57
CA SER A 48 3.07 -1.02 3.64
C SER A 48 4.36 -1.22 2.84
N ARG A 49 4.93 -2.44 2.85
CA ARG A 49 6.12 -2.75 2.07
C ARG A 49 5.85 -2.73 0.57
N GLU A 50 4.73 -3.29 0.11
CA GLU A 50 4.36 -3.30 -1.33
C GLU A 50 4.15 -1.88 -1.85
N VAL A 51 3.40 -1.04 -1.12
CA VAL A 51 3.21 0.38 -1.49
C VAL A 51 4.54 1.13 -1.52
N GLY A 52 5.39 0.94 -0.50
CA GLY A 52 6.72 1.55 -0.46
C GLY A 52 7.66 1.05 -1.58
N ALA A 53 7.56 -0.23 -1.95
CA ALA A 53 8.34 -0.81 -3.04
C ALA A 53 7.91 -0.24 -4.39
N TYR A 54 6.59 -0.12 -4.63
CA TYR A 54 6.07 0.53 -5.83
C TYR A 54 6.55 1.98 -5.92
N HIS A 55 6.43 2.78 -4.85
CA HIS A 55 6.91 4.16 -4.84
C HIS A 55 8.41 4.26 -5.17
N ARG A 56 9.25 3.35 -4.66
CA ARG A 56 10.68 3.31 -5.01
C ARG A 56 10.93 2.90 -6.46
N ALA A 57 10.10 2.01 -7.02
CA ALA A 57 10.21 1.56 -8.41
C ALA A 57 9.87 2.66 -9.43
N LEU A 58 9.11 3.68 -9.04
CA LEU A 58 8.80 4.83 -9.90
C LEU A 58 9.96 5.79 -10.10
N ARG A 59 10.87 5.89 -9.12
CA ARG A 59 12.01 6.80 -9.19
C ARG A 59 12.88 6.63 -10.44
N PRO A 60 13.38 5.43 -10.77
CA PRO A 60 14.19 5.25 -11.98
C PRO A 60 13.39 5.55 -13.26
N ILE A 61 12.09 5.24 -13.29
CA ILE A 61 11.22 5.52 -14.44
C ILE A 61 11.13 7.04 -14.69
N ALA A 62 10.96 7.82 -13.64
CA ALA A 62 10.93 9.28 -13.73
C ALA A 62 12.29 9.86 -14.13
N GLU A 63 13.40 9.38 -13.54
CA GLU A 63 14.75 9.82 -13.86
C GLU A 63 15.14 9.53 -15.33
N ASP A 64 14.65 8.43 -15.90
CA ASP A 64 14.90 8.09 -17.30
C ASP A 64 14.04 8.96 -18.25
N ALA A 65 12.78 9.25 -17.89
CA ALA A 65 11.91 10.12 -18.67
C ALA A 65 12.37 11.59 -18.69
N GLU A 66 13.00 12.08 -17.62
CA GLU A 66 13.57 13.43 -17.56
C GLU A 66 14.77 13.61 -18.50
N LYS A 67 15.53 12.54 -18.77
CA LYS A 67 16.73 12.59 -19.63
C LYS A 67 16.40 12.54 -21.11
N ASP A 68 15.30 11.91 -21.47
CA ASP A 68 14.87 11.72 -22.85
C ASP A 68 13.36 11.95 -22.98
N SER A 69 12.97 13.09 -23.56
CA SER A 69 11.57 13.42 -23.79
C SER A 69 10.86 12.45 -24.74
N GLY A 70 11.61 11.74 -25.60
CA GLY A 70 11.08 10.66 -26.42
C GLY A 70 10.68 9.42 -25.61
N ALA A 71 11.20 9.27 -24.39
CA ALA A 71 10.95 8.12 -23.53
C ALA A 71 9.68 8.25 -22.66
N ILE A 72 8.96 9.37 -22.71
CA ILE A 72 7.78 9.61 -21.87
C ILE A 72 6.67 8.59 -22.11
N ALA A 73 6.41 8.24 -23.37
CA ALA A 73 5.41 7.22 -23.70
C ALA A 73 5.76 5.87 -23.07
N ALA A 74 7.04 5.48 -23.14
CA ALA A 74 7.54 4.26 -22.51
C ALA A 74 7.47 4.33 -20.98
N ALA A 75 7.76 5.49 -20.40
CA ALA A 75 7.65 5.72 -18.96
C ALA A 75 6.21 5.58 -18.46
N LEU A 76 5.23 6.14 -19.16
CA LEU A 76 3.81 5.98 -18.83
C LEU A 76 3.38 4.51 -18.86
N THR A 77 3.78 3.77 -19.90
CA THR A 77 3.52 2.32 -19.99
C THR A 77 4.19 1.56 -18.84
N ALA A 78 5.42 1.92 -18.48
CA ALA A 78 6.14 1.29 -17.37
C ALA A 78 5.45 1.54 -16.01
N ILE A 79 4.92 2.75 -15.78
CA ILE A 79 4.13 3.07 -14.57
C ILE A 79 2.91 2.17 -14.48
N ASP A 80 2.13 2.05 -15.57
CA ASP A 80 0.92 1.22 -15.60
C ASP A 80 1.24 -0.26 -15.35
N ALA A 81 2.30 -0.77 -15.99
CA ALA A 81 2.74 -2.14 -15.79
C ALA A 81 3.15 -2.40 -14.32
N ARG A 82 3.91 -1.47 -13.71
CA ARG A 82 4.31 -1.58 -12.29
C ARG A 82 3.12 -1.48 -11.34
N ALA A 83 2.13 -0.65 -11.65
CA ALA A 83 0.92 -0.54 -10.87
C ALA A 83 0.12 -1.85 -10.91
N ALA A 84 -0.05 -2.44 -12.10
CA ALA A 84 -0.74 -3.71 -12.29
C ALA A 84 -0.03 -4.86 -11.57
N GLU A 85 1.31 -4.93 -11.64
CA GLU A 85 2.11 -5.90 -10.89
C GLU A 85 1.92 -5.76 -9.38
N ALA A 86 1.97 -4.53 -8.85
CA ALA A 86 1.80 -4.26 -7.42
C ALA A 86 0.40 -4.63 -6.93
N ILE A 87 -0.64 -4.30 -7.70
CA ILE A 87 -2.03 -4.68 -7.39
C ILE A 87 -2.18 -6.20 -7.37
N THR A 88 -1.61 -6.90 -8.35
CA THR A 88 -1.65 -8.38 -8.40
C THR A 88 -1.00 -8.99 -7.16
N LYS A 89 0.15 -8.46 -6.71
CA LYS A 89 0.80 -8.90 -5.46
C LYS A 89 -0.07 -8.64 -4.24
N ILE A 90 -0.69 -7.47 -4.13
CA ILE A 90 -1.62 -7.14 -3.03
C ILE A 90 -2.77 -8.14 -2.97
N GLN A 91 -3.38 -8.47 -4.11
CA GLN A 91 -4.46 -9.45 -4.20
C GLN A 91 -4.00 -10.84 -3.78
N GLN A 92 -2.82 -11.28 -4.22
CA GLN A 92 -2.26 -12.57 -3.81
C GLN A 92 -1.98 -12.63 -2.31
N HIS A 93 -1.37 -11.60 -1.73
CA HIS A 93 -1.12 -11.53 -0.29
C HIS A 93 -2.42 -11.51 0.51
N SER A 94 -3.44 -10.80 0.02
CA SER A 94 -4.76 -10.72 0.64
C SER A 94 -5.43 -12.09 0.65
N LYS A 95 -5.37 -12.82 -0.47
CA LYS A 95 -5.85 -14.20 -0.56
C LYS A 95 -5.12 -15.10 0.45
N ASN A 96 -3.79 -15.11 0.43
CA ASN A 96 -2.99 -15.94 1.34
C ASN A 96 -3.31 -15.66 2.82
N ALA A 97 -3.48 -14.39 3.19
CA ALA A 97 -3.82 -14.01 4.56
C ALA A 97 -5.25 -14.40 4.94
N ARG A 98 -6.19 -14.41 4.00
CA ARG A 98 -7.56 -14.90 4.22
C ARG A 98 -7.57 -16.42 4.41
N ASP A 99 -6.90 -17.15 3.52
CA ASP A 99 -6.78 -18.61 3.61
C ASP A 99 -6.18 -19.02 4.97
N GLN A 100 -5.15 -18.30 5.45
CA GLN A 100 -4.59 -18.50 6.79
C GLN A 100 -5.58 -18.26 7.94
N ILE A 101 -6.51 -17.31 7.80
CA ILE A 101 -7.56 -17.06 8.80
C ILE A 101 -8.67 -18.11 8.71
N ASP A 102 -8.98 -18.58 7.50
CA ASP A 102 -10.00 -19.61 7.25
C ASP A 102 -9.58 -20.99 7.77
N ASP A 103 -8.29 -21.30 7.70
CA ASP A 103 -7.71 -22.54 8.25
C ASP A 103 -7.66 -22.55 9.80
N MET A 104 -7.99 -21.44 10.48
CA MET A 104 -8.00 -21.37 11.95
C MET A 104 -9.34 -21.86 12.52
N HIS A 105 -9.43 -23.16 12.77
CA HIS A 105 -10.64 -23.82 13.28
C HIS A 105 -11.09 -23.38 14.68
N GLU A 106 -10.21 -22.77 15.49
CA GLU A 106 -10.52 -22.34 16.86
C GLU A 106 -11.18 -20.95 16.93
N LEU A 107 -11.31 -20.24 15.79
CA LEU A 107 -11.93 -18.92 15.77
C LEU A 107 -13.47 -19.02 15.71
N SER A 108 -14.14 -18.19 16.51
CA SER A 108 -15.57 -17.95 16.27
C SER A 108 -15.79 -17.32 14.88
N LEU A 109 -16.85 -17.73 14.18
CA LEU A 109 -17.21 -17.19 12.85
C LEU A 109 -17.22 -15.65 12.83
N ARG A 110 -17.78 -15.03 13.89
CA ARG A 110 -17.79 -13.57 14.04
C ARG A 110 -16.37 -12.98 14.09
N THR A 111 -15.42 -13.60 14.78
CA THR A 111 -14.04 -13.12 14.84
C THR A 111 -13.36 -13.31 13.48
N GLN A 112 -13.54 -14.47 12.85
CA GLN A 112 -13.03 -14.79 11.52
C GLN A 112 -13.47 -13.74 10.49
N ASP A 113 -14.78 -13.47 10.38
CA ASP A 113 -15.34 -12.45 9.50
C ASP A 113 -14.75 -11.06 9.75
N ASN A 114 -14.60 -10.69 11.02
CA ASN A 114 -14.00 -9.40 11.40
C ASN A 114 -12.53 -9.32 10.96
N ARG A 115 -11.76 -10.41 11.02
CA ARG A 115 -10.35 -10.42 10.59
C ARG A 115 -10.25 -10.35 9.06
N ILE A 116 -11.04 -11.14 8.35
CA ILE A 116 -11.11 -11.12 6.88
C ILE A 116 -11.49 -9.72 6.38
N ASN A 117 -12.51 -9.10 6.98
CA ASN A 117 -12.92 -7.74 6.62
C ASN A 117 -11.81 -6.72 6.82
N ARG A 118 -11.00 -6.86 7.88
CA ARG A 118 -9.82 -6.00 8.10
C ARG A 118 -8.76 -6.20 7.03
N ILE A 119 -8.45 -7.45 6.66
CA ILE A 119 -7.52 -7.78 5.57
C ILE A 119 -8.01 -7.15 4.26
N LEU A 120 -9.28 -7.35 3.90
CA LEU A 120 -9.87 -6.80 2.68
C LEU A 120 -9.87 -5.26 2.69
N ALA A 121 -10.17 -4.62 3.82
CA ALA A 121 -10.10 -3.17 3.94
C ALA A 121 -8.68 -2.63 3.72
N GLN A 122 -7.67 -3.30 4.28
CA GLN A 122 -6.27 -2.95 4.10
C GLN A 122 -5.79 -3.17 2.66
N ALA A 123 -6.16 -4.29 2.03
CA ALA A 123 -5.86 -4.55 0.63
C ALA A 123 -6.42 -3.45 -0.28
N ARG A 124 -7.72 -3.13 -0.14
CA ARG A 124 -8.37 -2.03 -0.89
C ARG A 124 -7.74 -0.66 -0.61
N GLN A 125 -7.24 -0.43 0.59
CA GLN A 125 -6.53 0.81 0.91
C GLN A 125 -5.19 0.86 0.17
N ALA A 126 -4.40 -0.22 0.20
CA ALA A 126 -3.13 -0.31 -0.51
C ALA A 126 -3.31 -0.16 -2.03
N GLU A 127 -4.29 -0.85 -2.63
CA GLU A 127 -4.63 -0.71 -4.04
C GLU A 127 -4.96 0.74 -4.41
N ARG A 128 -5.80 1.42 -3.61
CA ARG A 128 -6.10 2.85 -3.83
C ARG A 128 -4.86 3.72 -3.76
N SER A 129 -3.95 3.46 -2.82
CA SER A 129 -2.68 4.19 -2.74
C SER A 129 -1.82 3.96 -3.99
N ILE A 130 -1.70 2.73 -4.49
CA ILE A 130 -0.98 2.43 -5.75
C ILE A 130 -1.60 3.22 -6.91
N THR A 131 -2.92 3.16 -7.08
CA THR A 131 -3.62 3.86 -8.17
C THR A 131 -3.44 5.38 -8.07
N GLN A 132 -3.56 5.95 -6.87
CA GLN A 132 -3.36 7.39 -6.67
C GLN A 132 -1.92 7.82 -7.01
N ILE A 133 -0.94 7.05 -6.55
CA ILE A 133 0.47 7.32 -6.86
C ILE A 133 0.73 7.19 -8.36
N ALA A 134 0.16 6.18 -9.02
CA ALA A 134 0.26 6.01 -10.48
C ALA A 134 -0.32 7.21 -11.23
N THR A 135 -1.53 7.63 -10.89
CA THR A 135 -2.19 8.80 -11.49
C THR A 135 -1.38 10.07 -11.29
N GLN A 136 -0.85 10.28 -10.08
CA GLN A 136 -0.01 11.43 -9.79
C GLN A 136 1.26 11.42 -10.65
N ALA A 137 1.99 10.29 -10.68
CA ALA A 137 3.21 10.15 -11.47
C ALA A 137 2.96 10.37 -12.98
N ARG A 138 1.82 9.90 -13.50
CA ARG A 138 1.41 10.17 -14.89
C ARG A 138 1.18 11.66 -15.14
N THR A 139 0.44 12.30 -14.23
CA THR A 139 0.12 13.74 -14.33
C THR A 139 1.39 14.57 -14.31
N ASP A 140 2.32 14.25 -13.40
CA ASP A 140 3.60 14.96 -13.27
C ASP A 140 4.45 14.81 -14.54
N LEU A 141 4.57 13.59 -15.09
CA LEU A 141 5.29 13.36 -16.35
C LEU A 141 4.69 14.12 -17.54
N GLN A 142 3.37 14.20 -17.62
CA GLN A 142 2.70 14.92 -18.70
C GLN A 142 2.82 16.44 -18.53
N ALA A 143 2.74 16.95 -17.30
CA ALA A 143 2.86 18.38 -17.01
C ALA A 143 4.27 18.94 -17.31
N HIS A 144 5.31 18.11 -17.21
CA HIS A 144 6.68 18.51 -17.52
C HIS A 144 7.04 18.50 -19.02
N HIS A 145 6.10 18.08 -19.89
CA HIS A 145 6.29 18.03 -21.35
C HIS A 145 5.54 19.13 -22.12
N HIS A 146 4.75 19.95 -21.43
CA HIS A 146 4.11 21.15 -21.99
C HIS A 146 4.94 22.39 -21.66
#